data_AF-A0A7J2WH46-F1
#
_entry.id   AF-A0A7J2WH46-F1
#
_cell.length_a   1.000
_cell.length_b   1.000
_cell.length_c   1.000
_cell.angle_alpha   90.00
_cell.angle_beta   90.00
_cell.angle_gamma   90.00
#
_symmetry.space_group_name_H-M   'P 1'
#
loop_
_entity.id
_entity.type
_entity.pdbx_description
1 polymer ?
#
loop_
_entity_poly.entity_id
_entity_poly.type
_entity_poly.pdbx_seq_one_letter_code
_entity_poly.pdbx_strand_id
1 'polypeptide(L)' 'MRIYEVVEEYRIIVIYVNEAYASSKRPVHGDGCGKRIKRGLFKCTILNKVFSADLVGTYNILITSSPHGIGVTSLKT' A
#
# COMPACT_ATOMS: atom_id res chain seq x y z
N MET A 1 -13.89 10.76 3.20
CA MET A 1 -13.51 10.32 1.84
C MET A 1 -14.78 9.83 1.16
N ARG A 2 -15.18 10.41 0.02
CA ARG A 2 -16.45 10.11 -0.68
C ARG A 2 -16.54 8.70 -1.27
N ILE A 3 -15.49 7.88 -1.14
CA ILE A 3 -15.45 6.55 -1.77
C ILE A 3 -16.60 5.66 -1.28
N TYR A 4 -17.02 5.80 -0.01
CA TYR A 4 -18.09 4.98 0.59
C TYR A 4 -19.45 5.18 -0.07
N GLU A 5 -19.70 6.37 -0.60
CA GLU A 5 -20.97 6.70 -1.27
C GLU A 5 -21.11 5.96 -2.60
N VAL A 6 -20.00 5.57 -3.23
CA VAL A 6 -19.98 4.94 -4.56
C VAL A 6 -19.78 3.42 -4.49
N VAL A 7 -19.06 2.92 -3.48
CA VAL A 7 -18.68 1.50 -3.40
C VAL A 7 -19.85 0.55 -3.16
N GLU A 8 -20.91 1.01 -2.48
CA GLU A 8 -22.12 0.21 -2.27
C GLU A 8 -22.85 -0.08 -3.60
N GLU A 9 -22.93 0.92 -4.49
CA GLU A 9 -23.56 0.77 -5.81
C GLU A 9 -22.87 -0.30 -6.66
N TYR A 10 -21.54 -0.32 -6.62
CA TYR A 10 -20.73 -1.27 -7.41
C TYR A 10 -20.38 -2.55 -6.66
N ARG A 11 -20.93 -2.78 -5.45
CA ARG A 11 -20.63 -3.94 -4.59
C ARG A 11 -19.13 -4.13 -4.34
N ILE A 12 -18.40 -3.02 -4.20
CA ILE A 12 -16.97 -3.01 -3.90
C ILE A 12 -16.79 -3.08 -2.38
N ILE A 13 -15.98 -4.03 -1.90
CA ILE A 13 -15.66 -4.15 -0.48
C ILE A 13 -14.52 -3.19 -0.14
N VAL A 14 -14.73 -2.32 0.83
CA VAL A 14 -13.69 -1.42 1.34
C VAL A 14 -13.15 -1.94 2.66
N ILE A 15 -11.84 -2.18 2.69
CA ILE A 15 -11.12 -2.65 3.88
C ILE A 15 -10.22 -1.52 4.34
N TYR A 16 -10.36 -1.13 5.60
CA TYR A 16 -9.39 -0.25 6.25
C TYR A 16 -8.22 -1.08 6.75
N VAL A 17 -7.03 -0.73 6.28
CA VAL A 17 -5.77 -1.32 6.71
C VAL A 17 -4.95 -0.25 7.44
N ASN A 18 -4.43 -0.62 8.60
CA ASN A 18 -3.61 0.27 9.41
C ASN A 18 -2.17 0.24 8.91
N GLU A 19 -1.80 1.19 8.04
CA GLU A 19 -0.43 1.27 7.55
C GLU A 19 0.15 2.69 7.60
N ALA A 20 0.90 2.96 8.67
CA ALA A 20 1.88 4.03 8.66
C ALA A 20 3.06 3.66 7.74
N TYR A 21 3.53 4.61 6.93
CA TYR A 21 4.74 4.50 6.10
C TYR A 21 4.70 3.49 4.94
N ALA A 22 3.53 3.09 4.45
CA ALA A 22 3.39 2.18 3.30
C ALA A 22 4.21 2.65 2.08
N SER A 23 4.23 3.94 1.79
CA SER A 23 4.97 4.51 0.65
C SER A 23 6.47 4.69 0.85
N SER A 24 6.99 4.29 2.02
CA SER A 24 8.41 4.22 2.34
C SER A 24 8.86 2.77 2.56
N LYS A 25 7.91 1.84 2.74
CA LYS A 25 8.17 0.41 2.76
C LYS A 25 8.47 -0.11 1.36
N ARG A 26 9.25 -1.16 1.34
CA ARG A 26 9.78 -1.84 0.17
C ARG A 26 8.70 -2.67 -0.56
N PRO A 27 8.52 -2.49 -1.88
CA PRO A 27 7.52 -3.22 -2.63
C PRO A 27 7.96 -4.62 -3.08
N VAL A 28 9.26 -4.95 -3.13
CA VAL A 28 9.71 -6.20 -3.79
C VAL A 28 10.74 -6.99 -2.99
N HIS A 29 11.67 -6.34 -2.28
CA HIS A 29 12.80 -7.02 -1.62
C HIS A 29 12.77 -6.90 -0.10
N GLY A 30 13.74 -7.57 0.55
CA GLY A 30 14.19 -7.51 1.95
C GLY A 30 14.51 -6.11 2.53
N ASP A 31 14.61 -5.99 3.86
CA ASP A 31 14.93 -4.72 4.54
C ASP A 31 16.25 -4.11 4.02
N GLY A 32 16.32 -2.78 3.95
CA GLY A 32 17.51 -2.06 3.49
C GLY A 32 17.65 -1.88 1.98
N CYS A 33 16.68 -2.35 1.18
CA CYS A 33 16.77 -2.35 -0.28
C CYS A 33 16.38 -1.03 -0.97
N GLY A 34 16.00 0.02 -0.24
CA GLY A 34 15.50 1.25 -0.88
C GLY A 34 15.02 2.33 0.09
N LYS A 35 14.87 3.54 -0.44
CA LYS A 35 14.42 4.72 0.32
C LYS A 35 13.73 5.74 -0.58
N ARG A 36 12.91 6.60 0.02
CA ARG A 36 12.45 7.82 -0.66
C ARG A 36 13.65 8.71 -0.98
N ILE A 37 13.72 9.17 -2.22
CA ILE A 37 14.80 10.04 -2.70
C ILE A 37 14.32 11.48 -2.90
N LYS A 38 13.05 11.66 -3.26
CA LYS A 38 12.35 12.95 -3.39
C LYS A 38 10.86 12.73 -3.10
N ARG A 39 10.11 13.81 -2.97
CA ARG A 39 8.64 13.74 -2.93
C ARG A 39 8.14 12.98 -4.16
N GLY A 40 7.29 11.99 -3.94
CA GLY A 40 6.72 11.15 -4.98
C GLY A 40 7.65 10.07 -5.57
N LEU A 41 8.92 9.98 -5.15
CA LEU A 41 9.88 9.02 -5.73
C LEU A 41 10.56 8.14 -4.69
N PHE A 42 10.58 6.83 -4.96
CA PHE A 42 11.25 5.80 -4.18
C PHE A 42 12.33 5.11 -5.03
N LYS A 43 13.56 5.01 -4.53
CA LYS A 43 14.63 4.26 -5.20
C LYS A 43 14.85 2.92 -4.52
N CYS A 44 14.78 1.84 -5.30
CA CYS A 44 15.27 0.53 -4.89
C CYS A 44 16.75 0.40 -5.29
N THR A 45 17.62 0.15 -4.33
CA THR A 45 19.06 -0.02 -4.53
C THR A 45 19.41 -1.38 -5.12
N ILE A 46 18.64 -2.44 -4.83
CA ILE A 46 18.87 -3.79 -5.37
C ILE A 46 18.57 -3.86 -6.87
N LEU A 47 17.41 -3.34 -7.30
CA LEU A 47 17.07 -3.28 -8.73
C LEU A 47 17.74 -2.12 -9.46
N ASN A 48 18.33 -1.18 -8.71
CA ASN A 48 18.77 0.13 -9.19
C ASN A 48 17.69 0.85 -10.03
N LYS A 49 16.44 0.83 -9.56
CA LYS A 49 15.27 1.43 -10.23
C LYS A 49 14.59 2.46 -9.34
N VAL A 50 13.97 3.45 -9.98
CA VAL A 50 13.13 4.47 -9.32
C VAL A 50 11.67 4.17 -9.64
N PHE A 51 10.84 4.17 -8.60
CA PHE A 51 9.40 3.96 -8.67
C PHE A 51 8.66 5.20 -8.19
N SER A 52 7.42 5.37 -8.64
CA SER A 52 6.48 6.28 -7.98
C SER A 52 6.25 5.79 -6.55
N ALA A 53 6.43 6.68 -5.57
CA ALA A 53 6.18 6.37 -4.18
C ALA A 53 4.69 6.09 -3.90
N ASP A 54 3.79 6.58 -4.77
CA ASP A 54 2.36 6.30 -4.67
C ASP A 54 2.08 4.85 -5.07
N LEU A 55 2.67 4.38 -6.18
CA LEU A 55 2.59 2.97 -6.58
C LEU A 55 3.17 2.03 -5.52
N VAL A 56 4.28 2.43 -4.90
CA VAL A 56 4.88 1.67 -3.79
C VAL A 56 3.92 1.60 -2.60
N GLY A 57 3.29 2.72 -2.23
CA GLY A 57 2.30 2.77 -1.17
C GLY A 57 1.09 1.87 -1.45
N THR A 58 0.49 2.01 -2.62
CA THR A 58 -0.67 1.20 -3.05
C THR A 58 -0.36 -0.29 -3.04
N TYR A 59 0.81 -0.68 -3.56
CA TYR A 59 1.22 -2.08 -3.59
C TYR A 59 1.39 -2.66 -2.18
N ASN A 60 1.99 -1.91 -1.27
CA ASN A 60 2.19 -2.38 0.11
C ASN A 60 0.88 -2.52 0.86
N ILE A 61 -0.06 -1.58 0.68
CA ILE A 61 -1.43 -1.67 1.21
C ILE A 61 -2.13 -2.91 0.68
N LEU A 62 -2.02 -3.18 -0.62
CA LEU A 62 -2.61 -4.35 -1.25
C LEU A 62 -2.08 -5.66 -0.66
N ILE A 63 -0.76 -5.80 -0.50
CA ILE A 63 -0.16 -7.01 0.07
C ILE A 63 -0.58 -7.22 1.52
N THR A 64 -0.61 -6.17 2.32
CA THR A 64 -1.03 -6.28 3.73
C THR A 64 -2.49 -6.69 3.86
N SER A 65 -3.35 -6.33 2.90
CA SER A 65 -4.75 -6.76 2.86
C SER A 65 -5.00 -8.17 2.32
N SER A 66 -4.00 -8.82 1.73
CA SER A 66 -4.12 -10.18 1.19
C SER A 66 -4.27 -11.19 2.33
N PRO A 67 -5.11 -12.24 2.23
CA PRO A 67 -5.42 -13.19 3.32
C PRO A 67 -4.23 -14.02 3.87
N HIS A 68 -3.01 -13.84 3.35
CA HIS A 68 -1.77 -14.33 3.95
C HIS A 68 -1.08 -13.30 4.89
N GLY A 69 -1.66 -12.10 5.03
CA GLY A 69 -1.18 -10.99 5.85
C GLY A 69 -2.24 -10.60 6.89
N ILE A 70 -1.75 -10.40 8.12
CA ILE A 70 -2.49 -10.24 9.37
C ILE A 70 -3.49 -9.06 9.33
N GLY A 71 -4.77 -9.36 9.63
CA GLY A 71 -5.71 -8.40 10.21
C GLY A 71 -6.69 -7.72 9.26
N VAL A 72 -7.72 -8.44 8.80
CA VAL A 72 -8.92 -7.82 8.21
C VAL A 72 -9.96 -7.60 9.32
N THR A 73 -9.99 -6.42 9.92
CA THR A 73 -11.18 -5.96 10.67
C THR A 73 -12.19 -5.45 9.66
N SER A 74 -13.14 -6.31 9.30
CA SER A 74 -14.36 -5.87 8.61
C SER A 74 -15.11 -4.95 9.58
N LEU A 75 -15.28 -3.68 9.21
CA LEU A 75 -16.19 -2.78 9.91
C LEU A 75 -17.59 -3.34 9.70
N LYS A 76 -18.10 -4.07 10.69
CA LYS A 76 -19.53 -4.35 10.79
C LYS A 76 -20.22 -3.01 11.05
N THR A 77 -21.08 -2.62 10.14
CA THR A 77 -22.15 -1.66 10.37
C THR A 77 -23.08 -2.13 11.47
#